data_AF-A0A1F4HPM9-F1
#
_entry.id   AF-A0A1F4HPM9-F1
#
_cell.length_a   1.000
_cell.length_b   1.000
_cell.length_c   1.000
_cell.angle_alpha   90.00
_cell.angle_beta   90.00
_cell.angle_gamma   90.00
#
_symmetry.space_group_name_H-M   'P 1'
#
loop_
_entity.id
_entity.type
_entity.pdbx_description
1 polymer ?
#
loop_
_entity_poly.entity_id
_entity_poly.type
_entity_poly.pdbx_seq_one_letter_code
_entity_poly.pdbx_strand_id
1 'polypeptide(L)'
;MLNPIIYAVPVFLAMMAVEYAMARHRGQPVYAAGDTVASLSLGIISQLVGVFTKLAALGVYTLVWQHAAIWPLPVDSVWVWVGALLAYDFCYYWLHRLGHEVQLLWAAHGVHHSSEAYNLSTALRQTGTGFLFGWVFYLPMAVVGVPPLVFAVVGLIDLLYQFWVHTQQVGKLGWFDRVFCSPSNHRVHHGQNDYCIDRNYGGILILWDRLFGSFVEERDREPIVYGIRGALRSFDPLRANLHLYADMLQDMRLTRRWADRLRVLYKHPGWRPADAAAAAPRAKPPLDRFVRYAPPLPPALAAHALGQLGVLIAFALHFLAVAPQLGLVMGLAYAAVIVGQLVALSRLTEQGLAARRSEITRWGVGAVLLAASPLHGAPWWLLWGVAGAAGAWALAQAGRAAPSKLPTAA
;
A
#
# COMPACT_ATOMS: atom_id res chain seq x y z
N MET A 1 6.98 -23.16 -7.42
CA MET A 1 8.09 -22.21 -7.17
C MET A 1 7.74 -21.37 -5.96
N LEU A 2 8.72 -21.09 -5.09
CA LEU A 2 8.51 -20.21 -3.93
C LEU A 2 8.22 -18.78 -4.40
N ASN A 3 7.35 -18.07 -3.69
CA ASN A 3 7.00 -16.69 -4.03
C ASN A 3 8.24 -15.79 -3.86
N PRO A 4 8.73 -15.11 -4.91
CA PRO A 4 9.96 -14.32 -4.84
C PRO A 4 9.90 -13.19 -3.80
N ILE A 5 8.70 -12.72 -3.46
CA ILE A 5 8.48 -11.71 -2.42
C ILE A 5 9.00 -12.15 -1.05
N ILE A 6 9.01 -13.46 -0.76
CA ILE A 6 9.55 -14.00 0.51
C ILE A 6 11.01 -13.58 0.70
N TYR A 7 11.79 -13.53 -0.38
CA TYR A 7 13.19 -13.14 -0.35
C TYR A 7 13.39 -11.63 -0.38
N ALA A 8 12.46 -10.87 -0.97
CA ALA A 8 12.52 -9.42 -1.02
C ALA A 8 12.23 -8.77 0.34
N VAL A 9 11.31 -9.35 1.13
CA VAL A 9 10.88 -8.77 2.42
C VAL A 9 12.03 -8.50 3.40
N PRO A 10 12.98 -9.42 3.66
CA PRO A 10 14.13 -9.13 4.52
C PRO A 10 14.97 -7.95 4.02
N VAL A 11 15.15 -7.82 2.70
CA VAL A 11 15.91 -6.71 2.10
C VAL A 11 15.17 -5.39 2.28
N PHE A 12 13.84 -5.38 2.05
CA PHE A 12 13.02 -4.19 2.29
C PHE A 12 13.07 -3.74 3.76
N LEU A 13 12.95 -4.66 4.71
CA LEU A 13 13.04 -4.35 6.14
C LEU A 13 14.43 -3.82 6.53
N ALA A 14 15.51 -4.39 5.96
CA ALA A 14 16.85 -3.90 6.18
C ALA A 14 17.03 -2.47 5.62
N MET A 15 16.56 -2.20 4.41
CA MET A 15 16.62 -0.85 3.82
C MET A 15 15.79 0.17 4.60
N MET A 16 14.61 -0.20 5.09
CA MET A 16 13.81 0.64 5.98
C MET A 16 14.54 0.95 7.29
N ALA A 17 15.23 -0.04 7.88
CA ALA A 17 16.03 0.18 9.09
C ALA A 17 17.20 1.14 8.84
N VAL A 18 17.87 1.02 7.70
CA VAL A 18 18.93 1.96 7.28
C VAL A 18 18.38 3.37 7.08
N GLU A 19 17.25 3.51 6.38
CA GLU A 19 16.60 4.81 6.18
C GLU A 19 16.18 5.44 7.50
N TYR A 20 15.60 4.65 8.42
CA TYR A 20 15.24 5.10 9.75
C TYR A 20 16.46 5.60 10.54
N ALA A 21 17.56 4.85 10.53
CA ALA A 21 18.80 5.23 11.21
C ALA A 21 19.38 6.54 10.64
N MET A 22 19.40 6.68 9.31
CA MET A 22 19.84 7.89 8.62
C MET A 22 18.95 9.09 8.92
N ALA A 23 17.63 8.93 8.87
CA ALA A 23 16.69 10.00 9.20
C ALA A 23 16.85 10.45 10.66
N ARG A 24 17.05 9.50 11.59
CA ARG A 24 17.29 9.79 13.00
C ARG A 24 18.63 10.52 13.22
N HIS A 25 19.69 10.12 12.52
CA HIS A 25 20.98 10.82 12.54
C HIS A 25 20.88 12.26 12.03
N ARG A 26 20.04 12.50 11.01
CA ARG A 26 19.76 13.84 10.44
C ARG A 26 18.70 14.64 11.20
N GLY A 27 18.14 14.12 12.29
CA GLY A 27 17.08 14.78 13.07
C GLY A 27 15.76 14.95 12.31
N GLN A 28 15.50 14.16 11.28
CA GLN A 28 14.31 14.27 10.43
C GLN A 28 13.19 13.31 10.87
N PRO A 29 11.99 13.80 11.22
CA PRO A 29 10.87 12.97 11.67
C PRO A 29 10.09 12.38 10.48
N VAL A 30 10.74 11.52 9.68
CA VAL A 30 10.13 10.94 8.46
C VAL A 30 9.29 9.69 8.73
N TYR A 31 9.52 9.01 9.86
CA TYR A 31 8.80 7.81 10.28
C TYR A 31 7.82 8.12 11.41
N ALA A 32 6.60 7.58 11.30
CA ALA A 32 5.60 7.58 12.36
C ALA A 32 5.08 6.16 12.55
N ALA A 33 5.17 5.61 13.77
CA ALA A 33 4.90 4.19 14.01
C ALA A 33 3.50 3.75 13.56
N GLY A 34 2.46 4.57 13.80
CA GLY A 34 1.10 4.26 13.33
C GLY A 34 0.99 4.22 11.80
N ASP A 35 1.63 5.16 11.10
CA ASP A 35 1.63 5.17 9.64
C ASP A 35 2.46 4.01 9.06
N THR A 36 3.60 3.67 9.65
CA THR A 36 4.40 2.49 9.28
C THR A 36 3.60 1.20 9.46
N VAL A 37 2.90 1.04 10.58
CA VAL A 37 2.03 -0.12 10.83
C VAL A 37 0.92 -0.19 9.78
N ALA A 38 0.27 0.93 9.46
CA ALA A 38 -0.76 0.98 8.42
C ALA A 38 -0.22 0.61 7.04
N SER A 39 0.92 1.19 6.64
CA SER A 39 1.56 0.93 5.35
C SER A 39 1.92 -0.54 5.17
N LEU A 40 2.60 -1.14 6.14
CA LEU A 40 2.97 -2.56 6.08
C LEU A 40 1.76 -3.49 6.22
N SER A 41 0.73 -3.11 6.99
CA SER A 41 -0.52 -3.87 7.07
C SER A 41 -1.20 -3.95 5.71
N LEU A 42 -1.26 -2.82 4.99
CA LEU A 42 -1.81 -2.76 3.63
C LEU A 42 -0.99 -3.62 2.66
N GLY A 43 0.34 -3.56 2.74
CA GLY A 43 1.22 -4.45 1.98
C GLY A 43 0.97 -5.94 2.24
N ILE A 44 0.82 -6.33 3.51
CA ILE A 44 0.49 -7.71 3.88
C ILE A 44 -0.85 -8.11 3.25
N ILE A 45 -1.91 -7.31 3.41
CA ILE A 45 -3.23 -7.61 2.83
C ILE A 45 -3.13 -7.75 1.31
N SER A 46 -2.39 -6.86 0.64
CA SER A 46 -2.16 -6.94 -0.80
C SER A 46 -1.53 -8.28 -1.21
N GLN A 47 -0.51 -8.76 -0.48
CA GLN A 47 0.10 -10.06 -0.74
C GLN A 47 -0.85 -11.24 -0.47
N LEU A 48 -1.66 -11.17 0.59
CA LEU A 48 -2.67 -12.19 0.89
C LEU A 48 -3.72 -12.29 -0.22
N VAL A 49 -4.26 -11.15 -0.67
CA VAL A 49 -5.22 -11.10 -1.78
C VAL A 49 -4.57 -11.58 -3.09
N GLY A 50 -3.31 -11.21 -3.32
CA GLY A 50 -2.52 -11.63 -4.48
C GLY A 50 -2.46 -13.15 -4.65
N VAL A 51 -2.39 -13.92 -3.56
CA VAL A 51 -2.41 -15.40 -3.62
C VAL A 51 -3.67 -15.93 -4.32
N PHE A 52 -4.84 -15.36 -4.03
CA PHE A 52 -6.12 -15.82 -4.57
C PHE A 52 -6.44 -15.22 -5.95
N THR A 53 -5.80 -14.10 -6.30
CA THR A 53 -6.13 -13.32 -7.51
C THR A 53 -5.08 -13.45 -8.61
N LYS A 54 -3.97 -14.16 -8.38
CA LYS A 54 -2.93 -14.46 -9.39
C LYS A 54 -3.48 -15.02 -10.71
N LEU A 55 -4.60 -15.75 -10.68
CA LEU A 55 -5.27 -16.24 -11.89
C LEU A 55 -5.70 -15.10 -12.81
N ALA A 56 -6.19 -13.99 -12.25
CA ALA A 56 -6.66 -12.83 -13.02
C ALA A 56 -5.53 -12.14 -13.79
N ALA A 57 -4.35 -11.99 -13.19
CA ALA A 57 -3.22 -11.34 -13.85
C ALA A 57 -2.45 -12.31 -14.75
N LEU A 58 -1.78 -13.33 -14.18
CA LEU A 58 -0.88 -14.20 -14.94
C LEU A 58 -1.64 -15.29 -15.71
N GLY A 59 -2.74 -15.81 -15.15
CA GLY A 59 -3.55 -16.83 -15.80
C GLY A 59 -4.24 -16.30 -17.06
N VAL A 60 -4.96 -15.19 -16.95
CA VAL A 60 -5.60 -14.54 -18.12
C VAL A 60 -4.55 -14.12 -19.15
N TYR A 61 -3.44 -13.52 -18.71
CA TYR A 61 -2.33 -13.18 -19.61
C TYR A 61 -1.84 -14.41 -20.38
N THR A 62 -1.63 -15.54 -19.70
CA THR A 62 -1.17 -16.80 -20.31
C THR A 62 -2.19 -17.34 -21.31
N LEU A 63 -3.48 -17.30 -20.98
CA LEU A 63 -4.55 -17.73 -21.89
C LEU A 63 -4.60 -16.87 -23.15
N VAL A 64 -4.53 -15.54 -23.00
CA VAL A 64 -4.49 -14.62 -24.14
C VAL A 64 -3.25 -14.87 -24.99
N TRP A 65 -2.08 -15.05 -24.37
CA TRP A 65 -0.85 -15.36 -25.10
C TRP A 65 -0.97 -16.69 -25.87
N GLN A 66 -1.52 -17.74 -25.27
CA GLN A 66 -1.67 -19.05 -25.92
C GLN A 66 -2.63 -19.03 -27.12
N HIS A 67 -3.66 -18.19 -27.09
CA HIS A 67 -4.74 -18.21 -28.09
C HIS A 67 -4.76 -17.02 -29.04
N ALA A 68 -4.09 -15.92 -28.72
CA ALA A 68 -4.14 -14.66 -29.47
C ALA A 68 -2.77 -14.02 -29.72
N ALA A 69 -1.66 -14.65 -29.32
CA ALA A 69 -0.33 -14.15 -29.66
C ALA A 69 -0.13 -14.15 -31.19
N ILE A 70 0.21 -13.00 -31.75
CA ILE A 70 0.46 -12.80 -33.19
C ILE A 70 1.89 -13.27 -33.53
N TRP A 71 2.87 -12.90 -32.68
CA TRP A 71 4.27 -13.29 -32.84
C TRP A 71 4.83 -13.86 -31.55
N PRO A 72 4.68 -15.18 -31.28
CA PRO A 72 5.28 -15.80 -30.11
C PRO A 72 6.79 -15.53 -30.07
N LEU A 73 7.22 -14.64 -29.16
CA LEU A 73 8.59 -14.13 -29.16
C LEU A 73 9.54 -15.14 -28.47
N PRO A 74 10.78 -15.29 -28.98
CA PRO A 74 11.76 -16.23 -28.43
C PRO A 74 12.25 -15.79 -27.04
N VAL A 75 12.08 -16.64 -26.02
CA VAL A 75 12.53 -16.40 -24.64
C VAL A 75 14.06 -16.26 -24.54
N ASP A 76 14.80 -16.90 -25.43
CA ASP A 76 16.27 -16.90 -25.49
C ASP A 76 16.86 -15.62 -26.11
N SER A 77 16.05 -14.75 -26.71
CA SER A 77 16.51 -13.49 -27.29
C SER A 77 16.57 -12.37 -26.25
N VAL A 78 17.76 -11.84 -25.97
CA VAL A 78 17.96 -10.69 -25.06
C VAL A 78 17.14 -9.46 -25.45
N TRP A 79 16.90 -9.26 -26.75
CA TRP A 79 16.10 -8.14 -27.25
C TRP A 79 14.62 -8.25 -26.87
N VAL A 80 14.11 -9.48 -26.72
CA VAL A 80 12.75 -9.71 -26.21
C VAL A 80 12.66 -9.27 -24.75
N TRP A 81 13.67 -9.52 -23.93
CA TRP A 81 13.71 -9.07 -22.54
C TRP A 81 13.77 -7.54 -22.41
N VAL A 82 14.67 -6.90 -23.17
CA VAL A 82 14.80 -5.44 -23.18
C VAL A 82 13.51 -4.78 -23.69
N GLY A 83 12.98 -5.27 -24.81
CA GLY A 83 11.73 -4.77 -25.37
C GLY A 83 10.53 -5.00 -24.45
N ALA A 84 10.46 -6.16 -23.79
CA ALA A 84 9.39 -6.47 -22.83
C ALA A 84 9.46 -5.59 -21.59
N LEU A 85 10.65 -5.26 -21.08
CA LEU A 85 10.79 -4.35 -19.94
C LEU A 85 10.32 -2.93 -20.31
N LEU A 86 10.71 -2.42 -21.49
CA LEU A 86 10.24 -1.13 -21.98
C LEU A 86 8.73 -1.12 -22.22
N ALA A 87 8.18 -2.20 -22.79
CA ALA A 87 6.74 -2.34 -23.01
C ALA A 87 5.97 -2.46 -21.69
N TYR A 88 6.52 -3.15 -20.68
CA TYR A 88 5.93 -3.26 -19.36
C TYR A 88 5.87 -1.89 -18.68
N ASP A 89 6.97 -1.15 -18.65
CA ASP A 89 7.04 0.19 -18.06
C ASP A 89 6.10 1.18 -18.78
N PHE A 90 5.94 1.05 -20.10
CA PHE A 90 4.92 1.79 -20.86
C PHE A 90 3.48 1.43 -20.46
N CYS A 91 3.18 0.14 -20.33
CA CYS A 91 1.86 -0.31 -19.86
C CYS A 91 1.60 0.15 -18.42
N TYR A 92 2.62 0.10 -17.57
CA TYR A 92 2.58 0.62 -16.21
C TYR A 92 2.28 2.12 -16.20
N TYR A 93 2.94 2.93 -17.03
CA TYR A 93 2.66 4.37 -17.14
C TYR A 93 1.17 4.65 -17.37
N TRP A 94 0.52 3.93 -18.31
CA TRP A 94 -0.90 4.13 -18.60
C TRP A 94 -1.82 3.63 -17.49
N LEU A 95 -1.50 2.47 -16.91
CA LEU A 95 -2.21 1.96 -15.73
C LEU A 95 -2.14 2.97 -14.59
N HIS A 96 -0.94 3.51 -14.33
CA HIS A 96 -0.68 4.42 -13.25
C HIS A 96 -1.36 5.77 -13.47
N ARG A 97 -1.21 6.35 -14.67
CA ARG A 97 -1.89 7.59 -15.07
C ARG A 97 -3.41 7.49 -14.93
N LEU A 98 -4.03 6.45 -15.49
CA LEU A 98 -5.48 6.26 -15.34
C LEU A 98 -5.86 5.92 -13.90
N GLY A 99 -4.96 5.33 -13.12
CA GLY A 99 -5.05 5.18 -11.67
C GLY A 99 -5.21 6.50 -10.92
N HIS A 100 -4.71 7.61 -11.46
CA HIS A 100 -4.88 8.95 -10.88
C HIS A 100 -5.99 9.76 -11.54
N GLU A 101 -6.24 9.56 -12.83
CA GLU A 101 -7.19 10.37 -13.59
C GLU A 101 -8.62 9.79 -13.65
N VAL A 102 -8.84 8.53 -13.24
CA VAL A 102 -10.14 7.84 -13.31
C VAL A 102 -10.58 7.39 -11.92
N GLN A 103 -11.74 7.85 -11.43
CA GLN A 103 -12.21 7.62 -10.05
C GLN A 103 -12.24 6.15 -9.61
N LEU A 104 -12.67 5.22 -10.46
CA LEU A 104 -12.70 3.79 -10.13
C LEU A 104 -11.29 3.19 -9.99
N LEU A 105 -10.36 3.60 -10.85
CA LEU A 105 -8.97 3.14 -10.78
C LEU A 105 -8.23 3.82 -9.63
N TRP A 106 -8.57 5.07 -9.32
CA TRP A 106 -8.13 5.75 -8.10
C TRP A 106 -8.63 5.07 -6.84
N ALA A 107 -9.86 4.57 -6.81
CA ALA A 107 -10.31 3.76 -5.67
C ALA A 107 -9.44 2.50 -5.48
N ALA A 108 -8.88 1.96 -6.56
CA ALA A 108 -7.93 0.86 -6.51
C ALA A 108 -6.48 1.28 -6.23
N HIS A 109 -6.12 2.56 -6.38
CA HIS A 109 -4.71 3.01 -6.30
C HIS A 109 -4.45 3.99 -5.15
N GLY A 110 -5.36 4.91 -4.84
CA GLY A 110 -5.20 6.01 -3.89
C GLY A 110 -4.88 5.61 -2.44
N VAL A 111 -5.08 4.34 -2.08
CA VAL A 111 -4.54 3.74 -0.85
C VAL A 111 -3.04 3.96 -0.76
N HIS A 112 -2.30 3.78 -1.86
CA HIS A 112 -0.86 3.98 -1.94
C HIS A 112 -0.44 5.41 -1.57
N HIS A 113 -1.21 6.39 -2.05
CA HIS A 113 -0.99 7.82 -1.79
C HIS A 113 -1.48 8.29 -0.43
N SER A 114 -2.18 7.44 0.34
CA SER A 114 -2.81 7.86 1.60
C SER A 114 -1.84 8.01 2.78
N SER A 115 -0.56 7.65 2.63
CA SER A 115 0.46 7.88 3.66
C SER A 115 0.80 9.37 3.74
N GLU A 116 0.77 9.90 4.96
CA GLU A 116 1.15 11.29 5.23
C GLU A 116 2.61 11.40 5.72
N ALA A 117 3.28 10.26 5.89
CA ALA A 117 4.67 10.11 6.26
C ALA A 117 5.44 9.38 5.15
N TYR A 118 5.98 10.14 4.19
CA TYR A 118 6.66 9.58 3.01
C TYR A 118 8.05 9.01 3.35
N ASN A 119 8.21 7.69 3.24
CA ASN A 119 9.45 6.94 3.50
C ASN A 119 9.35 5.56 2.83
N LEU A 120 10.34 4.68 3.00
CA LEU A 120 10.36 3.39 2.29
C LEU A 120 9.20 2.46 2.65
N SER A 121 8.55 2.66 3.81
CA SER A 121 7.32 1.92 4.12
C SER A 121 6.15 2.29 3.20
N THR A 122 6.12 3.50 2.63
CA THR A 122 5.11 3.95 1.66
C THR A 122 5.13 3.09 0.39
N ALA A 123 6.31 2.63 -0.05
CA ALA A 123 6.42 1.67 -1.17
C ALA A 123 5.60 0.39 -0.92
N LEU A 124 5.51 -0.03 0.34
CA LEU A 124 4.81 -1.23 0.76
C LEU A 124 3.34 -0.97 1.12
N ARG A 125 2.88 0.29 1.09
CA ARG A 125 1.46 0.64 1.21
C ARG A 125 0.73 0.29 -0.09
N GLN A 126 0.51 -1.01 -0.30
CA GLN A 126 -0.14 -1.51 -1.51
C GLN A 126 -1.64 -1.76 -1.27
N THR A 127 -2.44 -1.48 -2.29
CA THR A 127 -3.87 -1.74 -2.29
C THR A 127 -4.18 -3.25 -2.32
N GLY A 128 -5.31 -3.65 -1.73
CA GLY A 128 -5.87 -4.99 -1.86
C GLY A 128 -6.75 -5.16 -3.11
N THR A 129 -7.12 -4.08 -3.81
CA THR A 129 -8.11 -4.11 -4.91
C THR A 129 -7.52 -3.86 -6.30
N GLY A 130 -6.19 -3.69 -6.41
CA GLY A 130 -5.51 -3.42 -7.69
C GLY A 130 -5.72 -4.50 -8.77
N PHE A 131 -5.99 -5.74 -8.35
CA PHE A 131 -6.23 -6.87 -9.26
C PHE A 131 -7.50 -6.75 -10.10
N LEU A 132 -8.45 -5.88 -9.74
CA LEU A 132 -9.75 -5.81 -10.42
C LEU A 132 -9.62 -5.40 -11.90
N PHE A 133 -8.75 -4.42 -12.19
CA PHE A 133 -8.68 -3.80 -13.52
C PHE A 133 -7.25 -3.71 -14.08
N GLY A 134 -6.21 -3.86 -13.25
CA GLY A 134 -4.82 -3.63 -13.67
C GLY A 134 -4.32 -4.59 -14.75
N TRP A 135 -4.80 -5.85 -14.76
CA TRP A 135 -4.36 -6.87 -15.70
C TRP A 135 -4.68 -6.55 -17.17
N VAL A 136 -5.74 -5.78 -17.43
CA VAL A 136 -6.19 -5.42 -18.79
C VAL A 136 -5.10 -4.64 -19.54
N PHE A 137 -4.36 -3.79 -18.84
CA PHE A 137 -3.33 -2.93 -19.42
C PHE A 137 -2.14 -3.70 -19.98
N TYR A 138 -1.91 -4.92 -19.49
CA TYR A 138 -0.80 -5.75 -19.91
C TYR A 138 -1.17 -6.75 -21.01
N LEU A 139 -2.46 -6.94 -21.30
CA LEU A 139 -2.89 -7.85 -22.37
C LEU A 139 -2.33 -7.53 -23.76
N PRO A 140 -2.10 -6.26 -24.16
CA PRO A 140 -1.43 -5.97 -25.42
C PRO A 140 -0.07 -6.67 -25.56
N MET A 141 0.69 -6.84 -24.47
CA MET A 141 1.97 -7.57 -24.50
C MET A 141 1.76 -9.06 -24.80
N ALA A 142 0.71 -9.67 -24.24
CA ALA A 142 0.35 -11.06 -24.53
C ALA A 142 -0.03 -11.24 -26.00
N VAL A 143 -0.82 -10.33 -26.56
CA VAL A 143 -1.24 -10.34 -27.97
C VAL A 143 -0.06 -10.13 -28.93
N VAL A 144 0.88 -9.23 -28.59
CA VAL A 144 2.12 -9.10 -29.38
C VAL A 144 2.93 -10.39 -29.35
N GLY A 145 2.89 -11.12 -28.22
CA GLY A 145 3.49 -12.44 -28.07
C GLY A 145 4.63 -12.51 -27.06
N VAL A 146 4.71 -11.56 -26.12
CA VAL A 146 5.68 -11.59 -25.02
C VAL A 146 5.39 -12.81 -24.12
N PRO A 147 6.34 -13.76 -23.94
CA PRO A 147 6.12 -14.98 -23.20
C PRO A 147 5.74 -14.72 -21.73
N PRO A 148 4.85 -15.52 -21.12
CA PRO A 148 4.43 -15.34 -19.72
C PRO A 148 5.58 -15.31 -18.70
N LEU A 149 6.65 -16.09 -18.93
CA LEU A 149 7.85 -16.06 -18.10
C LEU A 149 8.54 -14.69 -18.15
N VAL A 150 8.75 -14.16 -19.37
CA VAL A 150 9.37 -12.85 -19.58
C VAL A 150 8.50 -11.78 -18.91
N PHE A 151 7.19 -11.79 -19.16
CA PHE A 151 6.22 -10.88 -18.54
C PHE A 151 6.29 -10.89 -17.01
N ALA A 152 6.28 -12.08 -16.38
CA ALA A 152 6.33 -12.20 -14.93
C ALA A 152 7.65 -11.66 -14.34
N VAL A 153 8.78 -11.89 -15.01
CA VAL A 153 10.09 -11.46 -14.53
C VAL A 153 10.30 -9.96 -14.74
N VAL A 154 9.96 -9.39 -15.91
CA VAL A 154 10.09 -7.94 -16.12
C VAL A 154 9.14 -7.16 -15.22
N GLY A 155 7.94 -7.69 -14.93
CA GLY A 155 7.05 -7.10 -13.94
C GLY A 155 7.60 -7.16 -12.51
N LEU A 156 8.37 -8.21 -12.16
CA LEU A 156 9.08 -8.25 -10.88
C LEU A 156 10.22 -7.21 -10.85
N ILE A 157 10.96 -7.03 -11.94
CA ILE A 157 12.03 -6.02 -12.04
C ILE A 157 11.43 -4.62 -11.83
N ASP A 158 10.33 -4.32 -12.52
CA ASP A 158 9.60 -3.06 -12.38
C ASP A 158 9.13 -2.83 -10.94
N LEU A 159 8.45 -3.80 -10.34
CA LEU A 159 8.02 -3.75 -8.94
C LEU A 159 9.17 -3.48 -7.97
N LEU A 160 10.31 -4.16 -8.15
CA LEU A 160 11.47 -4.00 -7.27
C LEU A 160 12.15 -2.63 -7.47
N TYR A 161 12.20 -2.13 -8.70
CA TYR A 161 12.71 -0.79 -8.98
C TYR A 161 11.89 0.28 -8.26
N GLN A 162 10.56 0.16 -8.26
CA GLN A 162 9.69 1.14 -7.63
C GLN A 162 9.79 1.21 -6.10
N PHE A 163 10.50 0.28 -5.44
CA PHE A 163 10.67 0.35 -3.99
C PHE A 163 11.52 1.55 -3.55
N TRP A 164 12.72 1.73 -4.12
CA TRP A 164 13.73 2.64 -3.58
C TRP A 164 13.42 4.13 -3.81
N VAL A 165 12.53 4.45 -4.77
CA VAL A 165 12.11 5.82 -5.07
C VAL A 165 11.25 6.45 -3.93
N HIS A 166 10.80 5.65 -2.96
CA HIS A 166 9.99 6.10 -1.83
C HIS A 166 10.83 6.62 -0.68
N THR A 167 11.61 7.68 -0.88
CA THR A 167 12.43 8.23 0.20
C THR A 167 12.57 9.76 0.13
N GLN A 168 12.68 10.37 1.31
CA GLN A 168 13.09 11.78 1.47
C GLN A 168 14.60 11.92 1.65
N GLN A 169 15.34 10.81 1.78
CA GLN A 169 16.75 10.83 2.18
C GLN A 169 17.72 11.04 1.01
N VAL A 170 17.23 10.91 -0.22
CA VAL A 170 17.97 11.14 -1.46
C VAL A 170 17.39 12.39 -2.12
N GLY A 171 18.24 13.42 -2.33
CA GLY A 171 17.85 14.66 -3.00
C GLY A 171 17.65 14.50 -4.51
N LYS A 172 17.80 15.60 -5.25
CA LYS A 172 17.83 15.58 -6.72
C LYS A 172 19.13 14.93 -7.22
N LEU A 173 19.03 14.12 -8.26
CA LEU A 173 20.14 13.40 -8.90
C LEU A 173 20.50 13.99 -10.28
N GLY A 174 19.87 15.09 -10.68
CA GLY A 174 20.28 15.88 -11.84
C GLY A 174 19.87 15.23 -13.16
N TRP A 175 20.82 14.62 -13.89
CA TRP A 175 20.51 13.96 -15.16
C TRP A 175 19.63 12.72 -14.97
N PHE A 176 19.80 12.03 -13.84
CA PHE A 176 19.07 10.80 -13.55
C PHE A 176 17.56 11.08 -13.44
N ASP A 177 17.16 12.16 -12.75
CA ASP A 177 15.77 12.60 -12.57
C ASP A 177 15.04 12.93 -13.89
N ARG A 178 15.79 13.03 -15.00
CA ARG A 178 15.28 13.37 -16.34
C ARG A 178 15.14 12.14 -17.24
N VAL A 179 15.69 11.00 -16.84
CA VAL A 179 15.70 9.76 -17.62
C VAL A 179 14.93 8.66 -16.87
N PHE A 180 15.28 8.47 -15.61
CA PHE A 180 14.73 7.45 -14.73
C PHE A 180 13.84 8.07 -13.66
N CYS A 181 12.83 7.34 -13.22
CA CYS A 181 12.03 7.71 -12.07
C CYS A 181 12.93 7.67 -10.82
N SER A 182 13.15 8.83 -10.23
CA SER A 182 13.99 9.01 -9.04
C SER A 182 13.14 9.32 -7.81
N PRO A 183 13.74 9.30 -6.61
CA PRO A 183 13.07 9.77 -5.40
C PRO A 183 12.53 11.20 -5.51
N SER A 184 13.18 12.09 -6.26
CA SER A 184 12.69 13.45 -6.50
C SER A 184 11.42 13.46 -7.34
N ASN A 185 11.39 12.70 -8.44
CA ASN A 185 10.20 12.59 -9.27
C ASN A 185 9.03 11.98 -8.50
N HIS A 186 9.31 10.93 -7.72
CA HIS A 186 8.28 10.18 -7.00
C HIS A 186 7.76 10.93 -5.77
N ARG A 187 8.58 11.77 -5.12
CA ARG A 187 8.08 12.72 -4.10
C ARG A 187 7.04 13.67 -4.69
N VAL A 188 7.30 14.24 -5.87
CA VAL A 188 6.32 15.09 -6.57
C VAL A 188 5.07 14.29 -6.85
N HIS A 189 5.19 13.08 -7.37
CA HIS A 189 4.07 12.20 -7.64
C HIS A 189 3.18 11.92 -6.41
N HIS A 190 3.79 11.73 -5.23
CA HIS A 190 3.07 11.52 -3.97
C HIS A 190 2.56 12.80 -3.28
N GLY A 191 2.88 13.98 -3.83
CA GLY A 191 2.48 15.26 -3.27
C GLY A 191 1.01 15.60 -3.54
N GLN A 192 0.34 16.20 -2.56
CA GLN A 192 -1.00 16.77 -2.75
C GLN A 192 -0.99 18.29 -3.08
N ASN A 193 0.21 18.91 -3.12
CA ASN A 193 0.40 20.27 -3.64
C ASN A 193 -0.21 20.43 -5.02
N ASP A 194 -0.75 21.61 -5.34
CA ASP A 194 -1.42 21.84 -6.63
C ASP A 194 -0.51 21.53 -7.84
N TYR A 195 0.80 21.79 -7.74
CA TYR A 195 1.75 21.49 -8.82
C TYR A 195 2.12 19.99 -8.93
N CYS A 196 1.83 19.21 -7.90
CA CYS A 196 2.12 17.77 -7.81
C CYS A 196 0.98 16.90 -8.35
N ILE A 197 -0.26 17.42 -8.37
CA ILE A 197 -1.43 16.65 -8.80
C ILE A 197 -1.29 16.25 -10.27
N ASP A 198 -1.53 14.97 -10.54
CA ASP A 198 -1.55 14.39 -11.87
C ASP A 198 -0.21 14.56 -12.62
N ARG A 199 0.90 14.26 -11.93
CA ARG A 199 2.28 14.37 -12.44
C ARG A 199 3.12 13.12 -12.17
N ASN A 200 4.13 12.91 -13.01
CA ASN A 200 5.20 11.93 -12.85
C ASN A 200 4.72 10.48 -12.61
N TYR A 201 4.04 9.87 -13.58
CA TYR A 201 3.48 8.52 -13.49
C TYR A 201 4.45 7.38 -13.83
N GLY A 202 5.65 7.68 -14.33
CA GLY A 202 6.64 6.67 -14.73
C GLY A 202 7.05 5.73 -13.59
N GLY A 203 7.16 4.43 -13.90
CA GLY A 203 7.61 3.40 -12.95
C GLY A 203 9.13 3.36 -12.84
N ILE A 204 9.78 2.99 -13.95
CA ILE A 204 11.24 3.01 -14.13
C ILE A 204 11.67 4.26 -14.90
N LEU A 205 11.00 4.62 -15.99
CA LEU A 205 11.41 5.71 -16.86
C LEU A 205 10.49 6.93 -16.74
N ILE A 206 11.11 8.12 -16.75
CA ILE A 206 10.42 9.42 -16.87
C ILE A 206 10.13 9.77 -18.34
N LEU A 207 10.64 8.98 -19.28
CA LEU A 207 10.43 9.14 -20.71
C LEU A 207 8.95 9.35 -21.07
N TRP A 208 8.06 8.53 -20.52
CA TRP A 208 6.63 8.58 -20.82
C TRP A 208 5.99 9.87 -20.32
N ASP A 209 6.36 10.33 -19.12
CA ASP A 209 5.91 11.60 -18.59
C ASP A 209 6.29 12.79 -19.47
N ARG A 210 7.46 12.73 -20.10
CA ARG A 210 7.91 13.75 -21.05
C ARG A 210 7.16 13.68 -22.37
N LEU A 211 6.95 12.48 -22.90
CA LEU A 211 6.23 12.28 -24.16
C LEU A 211 4.74 12.67 -24.05
N PHE A 212 4.11 12.41 -22.91
CA PHE A 212 2.68 12.64 -22.70
C PHE A 212 2.35 13.83 -21.77
N GLY A 213 3.36 14.67 -21.48
CA GLY A 213 3.17 15.99 -20.85
C GLY A 213 2.81 15.99 -19.36
N SER A 214 3.14 14.94 -18.61
CA SER A 214 2.92 14.85 -17.15
C SER A 214 4.19 15.07 -16.32
N PHE A 215 5.35 15.30 -16.94
CA PHE A 215 6.60 15.54 -16.22
C PHE A 215 6.63 16.90 -15.52
N VAL A 216 6.94 16.90 -14.23
CA VAL A 216 7.23 18.10 -13.44
C VAL A 216 8.42 17.84 -12.51
N GLU A 217 9.33 18.81 -12.44
CA GLU A 217 10.46 18.78 -11.52
C GLU A 217 10.06 19.22 -10.10
N GLU A 218 10.69 18.63 -9.08
CA GLU A 218 10.51 19.02 -7.69
C GLU A 218 10.94 20.47 -7.46
N ARG A 219 10.14 21.25 -6.72
CA ARG A 219 10.41 22.67 -6.46
C ARG A 219 11.04 22.83 -5.07
N ASP A 220 12.28 23.34 -5.03
CA ASP A 220 13.02 23.47 -3.77
C ASP A 220 12.38 24.47 -2.78
N ARG A 221 11.61 25.43 -3.29
CA ARG A 221 10.97 26.49 -2.50
C ARG A 221 9.56 26.14 -2.02
N GLU A 222 9.03 24.97 -2.40
CA GLU A 222 7.67 24.56 -2.08
C GLU A 222 7.69 23.14 -1.49
N PRO A 223 7.83 23.00 -0.16
CA PRO A 223 7.88 21.70 0.49
C PRO A 223 6.63 20.87 0.16
N ILE A 224 6.84 19.59 -0.14
CA ILE A 224 5.77 18.70 -0.52
C ILE A 224 5.00 18.26 0.73
N VAL A 225 3.67 18.41 0.65
CA VAL A 225 2.72 17.86 1.59
C VAL A 225 2.24 16.52 1.04
N TYR A 226 2.39 15.45 1.80
CA TYR A 226 2.00 14.08 1.41
C TYR A 226 0.62 13.70 1.93
N GLY A 227 0.05 12.63 1.38
CA GLY A 227 -1.29 12.15 1.67
C GLY A 227 -2.27 12.46 0.54
N ILE A 228 -3.51 11.97 0.69
CA ILE A 228 -4.60 12.26 -0.26
C ILE A 228 -5.40 13.50 0.15
N ARG A 229 -5.95 14.21 -0.83
CA ARG A 229 -6.89 15.32 -0.56
C ARG A 229 -8.09 14.83 0.25
N GLY A 230 -8.41 15.55 1.32
CA GLY A 230 -9.49 15.18 2.25
C GLY A 230 -9.02 14.38 3.47
N ALA A 231 -7.80 13.81 3.42
CA ALA A 231 -7.17 12.99 4.46
C ALA A 231 -8.00 11.78 4.91
N LEU A 232 -7.42 10.57 4.86
CA LEU A 232 -8.11 9.36 5.33
C LEU A 232 -8.44 9.42 6.83
N ARG A 233 -7.57 10.07 7.62
CA ARG A 233 -7.65 10.18 9.09
C ARG A 233 -7.93 8.84 9.78
N SER A 234 -7.25 7.79 9.32
CA SER A 234 -7.36 6.45 9.87
C SER A 234 -6.14 5.61 9.49
N PHE A 235 -5.76 4.70 10.38
CA PHE A 235 -4.77 3.65 10.15
C PHE A 235 -5.42 2.27 9.94
N ASP A 236 -6.76 2.17 9.95
CA ASP A 236 -7.48 0.93 9.68
C ASP A 236 -7.29 0.51 8.20
N PRO A 237 -6.65 -0.64 7.94
CA PRO A 237 -6.34 -1.05 6.58
C PRO A 237 -7.58 -1.45 5.77
N LEU A 238 -8.69 -1.86 6.41
CA LEU A 238 -9.95 -2.11 5.69
C LEU A 238 -10.60 -0.80 5.29
N ARG A 239 -10.62 0.18 6.20
CA ARG A 239 -11.15 1.52 5.88
C ARG A 239 -10.35 2.17 4.75
N ALA A 240 -9.02 2.05 4.78
CA ALA A 240 -8.16 2.52 3.70
C ALA A 240 -8.56 1.92 2.35
N ASN A 241 -8.77 0.60 2.26
CA ASN A 241 -9.19 -0.04 1.00
C ASN A 241 -10.62 0.27 0.56
N LEU A 242 -11.55 0.56 1.49
CA LEU A 242 -12.98 0.61 1.19
C LEU A 242 -13.55 2.04 1.08
N HIS A 243 -12.93 3.04 1.69
CA HIS A 243 -13.53 4.38 1.80
C HIS A 243 -13.83 5.04 0.45
N LEU A 244 -12.91 4.95 -0.53
CA LEU A 244 -13.13 5.53 -1.86
C LEU A 244 -14.30 4.85 -2.59
N TYR A 245 -14.45 3.53 -2.47
CA TYR A 245 -15.60 2.81 -3.03
C TYR A 245 -16.91 3.18 -2.32
N ALA A 246 -16.88 3.34 -1.00
CA ALA A 246 -18.03 3.77 -0.21
C ALA A 246 -18.46 5.19 -0.59
N ASP A 247 -17.50 6.10 -0.80
CA ASP A 247 -17.72 7.47 -1.24
C ASP A 247 -18.36 7.53 -2.62
N MET A 248 -17.87 6.72 -3.57
CA MET A 248 -18.46 6.58 -4.90
C MET A 248 -19.90 6.06 -4.81
N LEU A 249 -20.14 5.00 -4.03
CA LEU A 249 -21.47 4.42 -3.86
C LEU A 249 -22.44 5.42 -3.22
N GLN A 250 -21.97 6.22 -2.27
CA GLN A 250 -22.75 7.30 -1.69
C GLN A 250 -23.15 8.33 -2.76
N ASP A 251 -22.21 8.77 -3.60
CA ASP A 251 -22.49 9.75 -4.66
C ASP A 251 -23.48 9.19 -5.70
N MET A 252 -23.37 7.91 -6.07
CA MET A 252 -24.33 7.24 -6.94
C MET A 252 -25.73 7.13 -6.34
N ARG A 253 -25.84 6.96 -5.02
CA ARG A 253 -27.12 6.87 -4.32
C ARG A 253 -27.78 8.24 -4.15
N LEU A 254 -26.99 9.27 -3.89
CA LEU A 254 -27.48 10.63 -3.67
C LEU A 254 -27.88 11.32 -4.97
N THR A 255 -27.21 11.02 -6.09
CA THR A 255 -27.56 11.65 -7.36
C THR A 255 -28.87 11.13 -7.95
N ARG A 256 -29.69 12.06 -8.42
CA ARG A 256 -30.98 11.82 -9.08
C ARG A 256 -30.81 11.37 -10.52
N ARG A 257 -29.70 11.75 -11.17
CA ARG A 257 -29.46 11.48 -12.59
C ARG A 257 -28.75 10.15 -12.78
N TRP A 258 -29.38 9.22 -13.50
CA TRP A 258 -28.78 7.90 -13.77
C TRP A 258 -27.45 7.99 -14.54
N ALA A 259 -27.33 8.93 -15.48
CA ALA A 259 -26.08 9.19 -16.18
C ALA A 259 -24.94 9.61 -15.23
N ASP A 260 -25.26 10.36 -14.18
CA ASP A 260 -24.27 10.79 -13.18
C ASP A 260 -23.82 9.63 -12.30
N ARG A 261 -24.68 8.62 -12.07
CA ARG A 261 -24.28 7.37 -11.40
C ARG A 261 -23.18 6.64 -12.15
N LEU A 262 -23.27 6.58 -13.48
CA LEU A 262 -22.23 5.98 -14.31
C LEU A 262 -20.99 6.87 -14.38
N ARG A 263 -21.14 8.20 -14.47
CA ARG A 263 -20.03 9.16 -14.49
C ARG A 263 -19.16 9.11 -13.25
N VAL A 264 -19.71 8.77 -12.07
CA VAL A 264 -18.91 8.56 -10.85
C VAL A 264 -17.82 7.50 -11.06
N LEU A 265 -18.02 6.52 -11.94
CA LEU A 265 -17.02 5.48 -12.18
C LEU A 265 -15.79 6.01 -12.96
N TYR A 266 -16.01 6.89 -13.93
CA TYR A 266 -14.97 7.22 -14.92
C TYR A 266 -14.56 8.70 -14.98
N LYS A 267 -15.26 9.60 -14.30
CA LYS A 267 -14.80 10.99 -14.13
C LYS A 267 -13.58 11.03 -13.20
N HIS A 268 -12.87 12.16 -13.23
CA HIS A 268 -11.68 12.37 -12.42
C HIS A 268 -11.99 12.29 -10.90
N PRO A 269 -11.05 11.85 -10.03
CA PRO A 269 -11.31 11.59 -8.60
C PRO A 269 -11.82 12.78 -7.76
N GLY A 270 -11.79 13.99 -8.31
CA GLY A 270 -12.31 15.19 -7.69
C GLY A 270 -13.75 15.53 -8.06
N TRP A 271 -14.30 14.89 -9.09
CA TRP A 271 -15.63 15.16 -9.62
C TRP A 271 -16.72 14.50 -8.78
N ARG A 272 -17.82 15.21 -8.54
CA ARG A 272 -19.03 14.67 -7.92
C ARG A 272 -20.26 15.23 -8.64
N PRO A 273 -21.37 14.48 -8.71
CA PRO A 273 -22.65 15.03 -9.16
C PRO A 273 -23.05 16.23 -8.28
N ALA A 274 -23.56 17.31 -8.88
CA ALA A 274 -23.82 18.55 -8.14
C ALA A 274 -24.84 18.38 -7.00
N ASP A 275 -25.86 17.54 -7.21
CA ASP A 275 -26.86 17.20 -6.21
C ASP A 275 -26.30 16.34 -5.07
N ALA A 276 -25.45 15.37 -5.38
CA ALA A 276 -24.72 14.59 -4.37
C ALA A 276 -23.76 15.47 -3.55
N ALA A 277 -23.04 16.37 -4.21
CA ALA A 277 -22.14 17.31 -3.56
C ALA A 277 -22.88 18.29 -2.63
N ALA A 278 -24.05 18.77 -3.04
CA ALA A 278 -24.91 19.61 -2.22
C ALA A 278 -25.52 18.86 -1.03
N ALA A 279 -25.94 17.61 -1.23
CA ALA A 279 -26.55 16.79 -0.18
C ALA A 279 -25.54 16.29 0.87
N ALA A 280 -24.31 15.99 0.46
CA ALA A 280 -23.24 15.55 1.36
C ALA A 280 -21.91 16.24 1.01
N PRO A 281 -21.69 17.49 1.45
CA PRO A 281 -20.44 18.20 1.19
C PRO A 281 -19.23 17.48 1.79
N ARG A 282 -18.15 17.35 1.02
CA ARG A 282 -16.85 16.82 1.49
C ARG A 282 -15.84 17.97 1.49
N ALA A 283 -15.56 18.52 2.67
CA ALA A 283 -14.60 19.61 2.81
C ALA A 283 -13.18 19.12 2.48
N LYS A 284 -12.43 19.91 1.72
CA LYS A 284 -11.00 19.69 1.48
C LYS A 284 -10.26 20.79 2.24
N PRO A 285 -9.56 20.47 3.35
CA PRO A 285 -8.81 21.48 4.08
C PRO A 285 -7.74 22.09 3.15
N PRO A 286 -7.48 23.39 3.25
CA PRO A 286 -6.42 24.01 2.48
C PRO A 286 -5.06 23.48 2.98
N LEU A 287 -4.08 23.40 2.07
CA LEU A 287 -2.81 22.72 2.33
C LEU A 287 -1.97 23.42 3.40
N ASP A 288 -2.09 24.74 3.53
CA ASP A 288 -1.45 25.56 4.57
C ASP A 288 -1.89 25.18 5.99
N ARG A 289 -3.06 24.54 6.12
CA ARG A 289 -3.64 24.05 7.39
C ARG A 289 -3.65 22.53 7.49
N PHE A 290 -2.97 21.83 6.59
CA PHE A 290 -2.92 20.38 6.62
C PHE A 290 -2.13 19.91 7.86
N VAL A 291 -2.79 19.13 8.71
CA VAL A 291 -2.18 18.53 9.90
C VAL A 291 -2.18 17.02 9.71
N ARG A 292 -0.99 16.42 9.82
CA ARG A 292 -0.84 14.97 9.72
C ARG A 292 -1.68 14.27 10.78
N TYR A 293 -2.33 13.18 10.41
CA TYR A 293 -3.02 12.27 11.31
C TYR A 293 -1.98 11.55 12.18
N ALA A 294 -1.77 12.10 13.37
CA ALA A 294 -0.85 11.57 14.37
C ALA A 294 -1.55 11.41 15.73
N PRO A 295 -2.43 10.41 15.89
CA PRO A 295 -2.99 10.09 17.20
C PRO A 295 -1.88 9.87 18.25
N PRO A 296 -2.05 10.34 19.49
CA PRO A 296 -1.03 10.17 20.53
C PRO A 296 -0.74 8.68 20.81
N LEU A 297 0.52 8.28 20.61
CA LEU A 297 0.97 6.91 20.84
C LEU A 297 2.22 6.90 21.72
N PRO A 298 2.12 6.47 23.00
CA PRO A 298 3.27 6.35 23.89
C PRO A 298 4.38 5.47 23.29
N PRO A 299 5.68 5.77 23.52
CA PRO A 299 6.78 5.02 22.94
C PRO A 299 6.73 3.50 23.21
N ALA A 300 6.29 3.09 24.41
CA ALA A 300 6.12 1.68 24.75
C ALA A 300 5.06 0.99 23.87
N LEU A 301 3.93 1.66 23.59
CA LEU A 301 2.90 1.13 22.70
C LEU A 301 3.31 1.17 21.23
N ALA A 302 4.09 2.18 20.83
CA ALA A 302 4.66 2.25 19.48
C ALA A 302 5.63 1.08 19.23
N ALA A 303 6.55 0.83 20.16
CA ALA A 303 7.48 -0.31 20.08
C ALA A 303 6.75 -1.65 20.06
N HIS A 304 5.73 -1.80 20.91
CA HIS A 304 4.87 -2.98 20.92
C HIS A 304 4.12 -3.18 19.60
N ALA A 305 3.51 -2.13 19.04
CA ALA A 305 2.79 -2.22 17.77
C ALA A 305 3.70 -2.65 16.61
N LEU A 306 4.93 -2.10 16.55
CA LEU A 306 5.94 -2.50 15.57
C LEU A 306 6.42 -3.95 15.78
N GLY A 307 6.61 -4.38 17.03
CA GLY A 307 6.96 -5.77 17.35
C GLY A 307 5.87 -6.76 16.92
N GLN A 308 4.61 -6.44 17.21
CA GLN A 308 3.45 -7.24 16.80
C GLN A 308 3.28 -7.30 15.29
N LEU A 309 3.54 -6.20 14.60
CA LEU A 309 3.59 -6.19 13.14
C LEU A 309 4.69 -7.13 12.61
N GLY A 310 5.87 -7.17 13.23
CA GLY A 310 6.93 -8.12 12.89
C GLY A 310 6.48 -9.58 13.00
N VAL A 311 5.73 -9.92 14.05
CA VAL A 311 5.11 -11.25 14.21
C VAL A 311 4.12 -11.53 13.08
N LEU A 312 3.26 -10.57 12.74
CA LEU A 312 2.28 -10.72 11.64
C LEU A 312 2.95 -10.82 10.27
N ILE A 313 4.10 -10.16 10.05
CA ILE A 313 4.93 -10.36 8.86
C ILE A 313 5.44 -11.81 8.80
N ALA A 314 5.91 -12.38 9.91
CA ALA A 314 6.35 -13.77 9.95
C ALA A 314 5.21 -14.75 9.59
N PHE A 315 4.00 -14.52 10.12
CA PHE A 315 2.82 -15.29 9.72
C PHE A 315 2.45 -15.11 8.25
N ALA A 316 2.52 -13.89 7.72
CA ALA A 316 2.26 -13.62 6.31
C ALA A 316 3.27 -14.33 5.40
N LEU A 317 4.57 -14.28 5.73
CA LEU A 317 5.62 -14.99 5.00
C LEU A 317 5.42 -16.50 5.04
N HIS A 318 5.05 -17.04 6.21
CA HIS A 318 4.69 -18.45 6.32
C HIS A 318 3.49 -18.78 5.44
N PHE A 319 2.41 -18.00 5.50
CA PHE A 319 1.25 -18.17 4.62
C PHE A 319 1.66 -18.20 3.15
N LEU A 320 2.50 -17.26 2.69
CA LEU A 320 2.98 -17.24 1.31
C LEU A 320 3.79 -18.50 0.94
N ALA A 321 4.53 -19.07 1.88
CA ALA A 321 5.31 -20.29 1.67
C ALA A 321 4.43 -21.54 1.56
N VAL A 322 3.36 -21.62 2.36
CA VAL A 322 2.48 -22.81 2.43
C VAL A 322 1.20 -22.70 1.59
N ALA A 323 0.88 -21.51 1.06
CA ALA A 323 -0.34 -21.28 0.30
C ALA A 323 -0.57 -22.27 -0.86
N PRO A 324 0.45 -22.67 -1.65
CA PRO A 324 0.27 -23.66 -2.71
C PRO A 324 -0.19 -25.05 -2.22
N GLN A 325 0.05 -25.37 -0.94
CA GLN A 325 -0.34 -26.64 -0.32
C GLN A 325 -1.69 -26.56 0.39
N LEU A 326 -2.27 -25.37 0.54
CA LEU A 326 -3.55 -25.18 1.21
C LEU A 326 -4.72 -25.31 0.23
N GLY A 327 -5.79 -26.00 0.66
CA GLY A 327 -7.09 -25.88 0.00
C GLY A 327 -7.66 -24.47 0.17
N LEU A 328 -8.55 -24.05 -0.75
CA LEU A 328 -9.10 -22.69 -0.79
C LEU A 328 -9.70 -22.24 0.55
N VAL A 329 -10.51 -23.08 1.20
CA VAL A 329 -11.17 -22.76 2.48
C VAL A 329 -10.13 -22.48 3.58
N MET A 330 -9.12 -23.33 3.69
CA MET A 330 -8.05 -23.16 4.69
C MET A 330 -7.20 -21.93 4.38
N GLY A 331 -6.88 -21.70 3.10
CA GLY A 331 -6.17 -20.51 2.66
C GLY A 331 -6.92 -19.22 3.03
N LEU A 332 -8.22 -19.15 2.71
CA LEU A 332 -9.06 -17.99 3.03
C LEU A 332 -9.19 -17.78 4.53
N ALA A 333 -9.35 -18.86 5.31
CA ALA A 333 -9.40 -18.78 6.77
C ALA A 333 -8.08 -18.20 7.33
N TYR A 334 -6.93 -18.71 6.89
CA TYR A 334 -5.62 -18.21 7.34
C TYR A 334 -5.44 -16.73 6.97
N ALA A 335 -5.73 -16.34 5.72
CA ALA A 335 -5.66 -14.95 5.31
C ALA A 335 -6.60 -14.04 6.14
N ALA A 336 -7.85 -14.47 6.38
CA ALA A 336 -8.84 -13.72 7.16
C ALA A 336 -8.39 -13.51 8.61
N VAL A 337 -7.73 -14.51 9.21
CA VAL A 337 -7.13 -14.38 10.55
C VAL A 337 -6.07 -13.28 10.57
N ILE A 338 -5.13 -13.29 9.63
CA ILE A 338 -4.08 -12.27 9.55
C ILE A 338 -4.70 -10.88 9.36
N VAL A 339 -5.66 -10.74 8.44
CA VAL A 339 -6.38 -9.48 8.21
C VAL A 339 -7.07 -8.98 9.49
N GLY A 340 -7.80 -9.85 10.20
CA GLY A 340 -8.45 -9.50 11.45
C GLY A 340 -7.47 -9.03 12.54
N GLN A 341 -6.30 -9.65 12.60
CA GLN A 341 -5.22 -9.26 13.50
C GLN A 341 -4.63 -7.89 13.14
N LEU A 342 -4.42 -7.59 11.85
CA LEU A 342 -3.94 -6.29 11.39
C LEU A 342 -4.94 -5.17 11.68
N VAL A 343 -6.24 -5.42 11.46
CA VAL A 343 -7.31 -4.47 11.80
C VAL A 343 -7.34 -4.21 13.30
N ALA A 344 -7.27 -5.25 14.12
CA ALA A 344 -7.24 -5.09 15.56
C ALA A 344 -5.99 -4.32 16.04
N LEU A 345 -4.82 -4.56 15.44
CA LEU A 345 -3.58 -3.83 15.72
C LEU A 345 -3.69 -2.35 15.35
N SER A 346 -4.36 -2.01 14.24
CA SER A 346 -4.56 -0.61 13.84
C SER A 346 -5.31 0.20 14.91
N ARG A 347 -6.27 -0.41 15.62
CA ARG A 347 -6.99 0.25 16.72
C ARG A 347 -6.08 0.67 17.86
N LEU A 348 -5.04 -0.12 18.15
CA LEU A 348 -4.02 0.26 19.12
C LEU A 348 -3.26 1.50 18.67
N THR A 349 -2.87 1.57 17.39
CA THR A 349 -2.16 2.72 16.84
C THR A 349 -3.02 3.98 16.72
N GLU A 350 -4.35 3.84 16.60
CA GLU A 350 -5.27 4.97 16.55
C GLU A 350 -5.73 5.46 17.93
N GLN A 351 -5.95 4.55 18.88
CA GLN A 351 -6.61 4.87 20.16
C GLN A 351 -5.67 4.76 21.37
N GLY A 352 -4.43 4.32 21.15
CA GLY A 352 -3.44 4.13 22.22
C GLY A 352 -3.98 3.23 23.33
N LEU A 353 -3.85 3.69 24.58
CA LEU A 353 -4.29 2.95 25.77
C LEU A 353 -5.79 2.66 25.81
N ALA A 354 -6.63 3.44 25.12
CA ALA A 354 -8.07 3.20 25.10
C ALA A 354 -8.40 1.85 24.42
N ALA A 355 -7.55 1.39 23.48
CA ALA A 355 -7.69 0.10 22.81
C ALA A 355 -7.13 -1.10 23.60
N ARG A 356 -6.72 -0.94 24.88
CA ARG A 356 -6.13 -2.04 25.69
C ARG A 356 -6.98 -3.32 25.70
N ARG A 357 -8.31 -3.18 25.77
CA ARG A 357 -9.23 -4.32 25.80
C ARG A 357 -9.21 -5.04 24.45
N SER A 358 -9.28 -4.27 23.35
CA SER A 358 -9.17 -4.82 22.00
C SER A 358 -7.84 -5.53 21.79
N GLU A 359 -6.74 -5.00 22.32
CA GLU A 359 -5.42 -5.63 22.21
C GLU A 359 -5.31 -6.94 23.00
N ILE A 360 -5.85 -7.00 24.23
CA ILE A 360 -5.92 -8.25 25.00
C ILE A 360 -6.78 -9.29 24.28
N THR A 361 -7.96 -8.89 23.79
CA THR A 361 -8.83 -9.76 22.99
C THR A 361 -8.12 -10.27 21.75
N ARG A 362 -7.36 -9.40 21.06
CA ARG A 362 -6.60 -9.74 19.86
C ARG A 362 -5.61 -10.89 20.12
N TRP A 363 -4.87 -10.86 21.24
CA TRP A 363 -3.97 -11.96 21.60
C TRP A 363 -4.70 -13.23 21.97
N GLY A 364 -5.78 -13.13 22.75
CA GLY A 364 -6.58 -14.29 23.14
C GLY A 364 -7.14 -15.01 21.91
N VAL A 365 -7.72 -14.26 20.98
CA VAL A 365 -8.20 -14.78 19.70
C VAL A 365 -7.05 -15.40 18.89
N GLY A 366 -5.91 -14.72 18.79
CA GLY A 366 -4.76 -15.27 18.08
C GLY A 366 -4.21 -16.56 18.68
N ALA A 367 -4.18 -16.69 20.01
CA ALA A 367 -3.76 -17.92 20.70
C ALA A 367 -4.73 -19.08 20.42
N VAL A 368 -6.04 -18.83 20.49
CA VAL A 368 -7.06 -19.84 20.14
C VAL A 368 -6.93 -20.27 18.68
N LEU A 369 -6.71 -19.31 17.77
CA LEU A 369 -6.56 -19.60 16.34
C LEU A 369 -5.27 -20.38 16.05
N LEU A 370 -4.16 -20.09 16.75
CA LEU A 370 -2.94 -20.88 16.64
C LEU A 370 -3.11 -22.30 17.18
N ALA A 371 -3.89 -22.49 18.24
CA ALA A 371 -4.23 -23.81 18.77
C ALA A 371 -5.07 -24.65 17.80
N ALA A 372 -6.05 -24.00 17.17
CA ALA A 372 -6.95 -24.66 16.22
C ALA A 372 -6.31 -24.84 14.83
N SER A 373 -5.18 -24.18 14.57
CA SER A 373 -4.53 -24.16 13.26
C SER A 373 -3.65 -25.40 13.04
N PRO A 374 -3.51 -25.88 11.80
CA PRO A 374 -2.48 -26.87 11.45
C PRO A 374 -1.04 -26.36 11.70
N LEU A 375 -0.87 -25.09 12.04
CA LEU A 375 0.41 -24.44 12.39
C LEU A 375 0.83 -24.62 13.85
N HIS A 376 0.27 -25.60 14.57
CA HIS A 376 0.44 -25.84 16.02
C HIS A 376 1.85 -26.32 16.43
N GLY A 377 2.91 -25.68 15.93
CA GLY A 377 4.30 -25.94 16.28
C GLY A 377 4.80 -25.06 17.43
N ALA A 378 5.73 -25.60 18.23
CA ALA A 378 6.39 -24.89 19.33
C ALA A 378 6.97 -23.51 18.95
N PRO A 379 7.55 -23.29 17.75
CA PRO A 379 8.06 -21.96 17.36
C PRO A 379 6.98 -20.88 17.27
N TRP A 380 5.80 -21.21 16.74
CA TRP A 380 4.71 -20.25 16.57
C TRP A 380 4.04 -19.89 17.89
N TRP A 381 3.90 -20.88 18.78
CA TRP A 381 3.43 -20.67 20.15
C TRP A 381 4.39 -19.82 20.97
N LEU A 382 5.70 -20.10 20.89
CA LEU A 382 6.72 -19.32 21.57
C LEU A 382 6.73 -17.87 21.05
N LEU A 383 6.70 -17.69 19.73
CA LEU A 383 6.68 -16.37 19.12
C LEU A 383 5.46 -15.55 19.56
N TRP A 384 4.26 -16.14 19.48
CA TRP A 384 3.02 -15.47 19.90
C TRP A 384 3.00 -15.18 21.41
N GLY A 385 3.43 -16.14 22.22
CA GLY A 385 3.48 -16.02 23.67
C GLY A 385 4.46 -14.93 24.15
N VAL A 386 5.69 -14.93 23.63
CA VAL A 386 6.69 -13.89 23.93
C VAL A 386 6.18 -12.51 23.51
N ALA A 387 5.58 -12.41 22.32
CA ALA A 387 5.02 -11.15 21.83
C ALA A 387 3.85 -10.66 22.70
N GLY A 388 2.99 -11.58 23.18
CA GLY A 388 1.91 -11.28 24.12
C GLY A 388 2.43 -10.80 25.48
N ALA A 389 3.47 -11.45 26.03
CA ALA A 389 4.09 -11.03 27.28
C ALA A 389 4.72 -9.63 27.18
N ALA A 390 5.44 -9.35 26.08
CA ALA A 390 5.99 -8.03 25.78
C ALA A 390 4.88 -6.97 25.67
N GLY A 391 3.73 -7.34 25.09
CA GLY A 391 2.58 -6.45 25.02
C GLY A 391 1.93 -6.16 26.35
N ALA A 392 1.78 -7.16 27.21
CA ALA A 392 1.25 -6.96 28.56
C ALA A 392 2.14 -5.97 29.35
N TRP A 393 3.46 -6.10 29.20
CA TRP A 393 4.42 -5.15 29.75
C TRP A 393 4.25 -3.74 29.15
N ALA A 394 4.12 -3.62 27.83
CA ALA A 394 3.96 -2.33 27.17
C ALA A 394 2.67 -1.60 27.60
N LEU A 395 1.55 -2.33 27.71
CA LEU A 395 0.28 -1.81 28.21
C LEU A 395 0.42 -1.32 29.67
N ALA A 396 1.12 -2.08 30.52
CA ALA A 396 1.37 -1.69 31.90
C ALA A 396 2.24 -0.43 32.00
N GLN A 397 3.32 -0.34 31.22
CA GLN A 397 4.22 0.81 31.19
C GLN A 397 3.52 2.08 30.69
N ALA A 398 2.76 1.98 29.60
CA ALA A 398 2.00 3.10 29.08
C ALA A 398 0.93 3.56 30.09
N GLY A 399 0.26 2.62 30.78
CA GLY A 399 -0.71 2.95 31.83
C GLY A 399 -0.11 3.71 33.01
N ARG A 400 1.15 3.45 33.37
CA ARG A 400 1.87 4.18 34.44
C ARG A 400 2.29 5.58 34.03
N ALA A 401 2.55 5.81 32.74
CA ALA A 401 2.95 7.10 32.19
C ALA A 401 1.74 8.02 31.86
N ALA A 402 0.51 7.49 31.89
CA ALA A 402 -0.68 8.30 31.68
C ALA A 402 -0.88 9.24 32.90
N PRO A 403 -1.07 10.56 32.69
CA PRO A 403 -1.28 11.48 33.81
C PRO A 403 -2.49 11.01 34.64
N SER A 404 -2.29 10.88 35.95
CA SER A 404 -3.38 10.64 36.90
C SER A 404 -4.44 11.71 36.66
N LYS A 405 -5.69 11.30 36.45
CA LYS A 405 -6.83 12.20 36.21
C LYS A 405 -6.73 13.45 37.11
N LEU A 406 -6.95 14.62 36.50
CA LEU A 406 -7.16 15.90 37.18
C LEU A 406 -8.12 15.72 38.37
N PRO A 407 -7.88 16.41 39.50
CA PRO A 407 -8.77 16.33 40.66
C PRO A 407 -10.19 16.71 40.24
N THR A 408 -11.14 15.87 40.64
CA THR A 408 -12.57 16.15 40.57
C THR A 408 -12.83 17.52 41.18
N ALA A 409 -13.31 18.48 40.38
CA ALA A 409 -13.88 19.70 40.90
C ALA A 409 -15.09 19.33 41.77
N ALA A 410 -15.02 19.73 43.04
CA ALA A 410 -16.07 19.56 44.03
C ALA A 410 -17.25 20.49 43.76
#